data_AF-A0A955V7F1-F1
#
_entry.id   AF-A0A955V7F1-F1
#
_cell.length_a   1.000
_cell.length_b   1.000
_cell.length_c   1.000
_cell.angle_alpha   90.00
_cell.angle_beta   90.00
_cell.angle_gamma   90.00
#
_symmetry.space_group_name_H-M   'P 1'
#
loop_
_entity.id
_entity.type
_entity.pdbx_description
1 polymer ?
#
loop_
_entity_poly.entity_id
_entity_poly.type
_entity_poly.pdbx_seq_one_letter_code
_entity_poly.pdbx_strand_id
1 'polypeptide(L)'
;MFRNVVILVIVLAVVGLLVGMRRKKRLFEIRVGEEDVIVLGPVPNHDQREVRAFLKPLRLPVGSRIVAIEERAGFRLEFSRAIRLDDRERVATFLRR
;
A
#
# COMPACT_ATOMS: atom_id res chain seq x y z
N MET A 1 39.90 21.31 16.28
CA MET A 1 38.57 21.25 16.93
C MET A 1 37.43 21.56 15.96
N PHE A 2 37.51 22.66 15.19
CA PHE A 2 36.48 23.06 14.21
C PHE A 2 36.15 21.97 13.16
N ARG A 3 37.17 21.26 12.66
CA ARG A 3 37.01 20.14 11.71
C ARG A 3 36.12 18.99 12.22
N ASN A 4 36.20 18.65 13.51
CA ASN A 4 35.42 17.55 14.08
C ASN A 4 33.93 17.91 14.20
N VAL A 5 33.63 19.19 14.48
CA VAL A 5 32.24 19.70 14.55
C VAL A 5 31.61 19.70 13.17
N VAL A 6 32.35 20.12 12.13
CA VAL A 6 31.87 20.11 10.74
C VAL A 6 31.56 18.69 10.26
N ILE A 7 32.44 17.72 10.57
CA ILE A 7 32.21 16.30 10.22
C ILE A 7 30.95 15.77 10.93
N LEU A 8 30.76 16.08 12.20
CA LEU A 8 29.60 15.64 12.97
C LEU A 8 28.27 16.15 12.39
N VAL A 9 28.22 17.42 11.97
CA VAL A 9 27.03 18.04 11.37
C VAL A 9 26.70 17.39 10.02
N ILE A 10 27.71 17.09 9.19
CA ILE A 10 27.51 16.40 7.91
C ILE A 10 26.99 14.98 8.13
N VAL A 11 27.54 14.25 9.11
CA VAL A 11 27.08 12.88 9.43
C VAL A 11 25.63 12.89 9.92
N LEU A 12 25.25 13.81 10.80
CA LEU A 12 23.87 13.98 11.26
C LEU A 12 22.91 14.33 10.10
N ALA A 13 23.34 15.19 9.19
CA ALA A 13 22.55 15.56 8.01
C ALA A 13 22.36 14.36 7.06
N VAL A 14 23.40 13.56 6.84
CA VAL A 14 23.34 12.36 5.97
C VAL A 14 22.45 11.28 6.59
N VAL A 15 22.52 11.06 7.92
CA VAL A 15 21.63 10.14 8.63
C VAL A 15 20.19 10.63 8.59
N GLY A 16 19.95 11.93 8.81
CA GLY A 16 18.63 12.55 8.69
C GLY A 16 18.05 12.44 7.26
N LEU A 17 18.90 12.61 6.24
CA LEU A 17 18.52 12.48 4.83
C LEU A 17 18.18 11.03 4.46
N LEU A 18 18.97 10.05 4.92
CA LEU A 18 18.74 8.62 4.71
C LEU A 18 17.45 8.12 5.40
N VAL A 19 17.14 8.64 6.58
CA VAL A 19 15.90 8.32 7.30
C VAL A 19 14.68 9.00 6.65
N GLY A 20 14.85 10.21 6.11
CA GLY A 20 13.77 10.99 5.45
C GLY A 20 13.28 10.41 4.12
N MET A 21 14.06 9.56 3.44
CA MET A 21 13.73 9.02 2.11
C MET A 21 12.89 7.73 2.12
N ARG A 22 12.45 7.22 3.26
CA ARG A 22 11.48 6.10 3.31
C ARG A 22 10.03 6.60 3.22
N ARG A 23 9.68 7.31 2.15
CA ARG A 23 8.26 7.32 1.76
C ARG A 23 7.93 5.93 1.23
N LYS A 24 7.21 5.14 2.03
CA LYS A 24 6.68 3.86 1.56
C LYS A 24 5.86 4.13 0.30
N LYS A 25 6.29 3.59 -0.84
CA LYS A 25 5.59 3.79 -2.11
C LYS A 25 4.31 2.95 -2.11
N ARG A 26 3.24 3.53 -2.65
CA ARG A 26 2.00 2.79 -2.93
C ARG A 26 2.15 2.09 -4.26
N LEU A 27 1.92 0.78 -4.30
CA LEU A 27 2.02 -0.01 -5.52
C LEU A 27 0.71 0.05 -6.30
N PHE A 28 -0.41 -0.17 -5.60
CA PHE A 28 -1.74 -0.01 -6.16
C PHE A 28 -2.75 0.39 -5.09
N GLU A 29 -3.88 0.91 -5.54
CA GLU A 29 -5.01 1.30 -4.70
C GLU A 29 -6.31 0.86 -5.36
N ILE A 30 -7.19 0.21 -4.60
CA ILE A 30 -8.50 -0.21 -5.06
C ILE A 30 -9.55 0.58 -4.28
N ARG A 31 -10.49 1.19 -5.00
CA ARG A 31 -11.62 1.94 -4.45
C ARG A 31 -12.92 1.28 -4.86
N VAL A 32 -13.78 1.03 -3.89
CA VAL A 32 -15.12 0.48 -4.12
C VAL A 32 -16.11 1.64 -4.26
N GLY A 33 -16.69 1.80 -5.44
CA GLY A 33 -17.79 2.71 -5.73
C GLY A 33 -19.15 2.04 -5.59
N GLU A 34 -20.22 2.77 -5.88
CA GLU A 34 -21.60 2.25 -5.81
C GLU A 34 -21.86 1.17 -6.88
N GLU A 35 -21.41 1.40 -8.11
CA GLU A 35 -21.67 0.50 -9.24
C GLU A 35 -20.42 -0.25 -9.72
N ASP A 36 -19.23 0.22 -9.35
CA ASP A 36 -17.97 -0.26 -9.91
C ASP A 36 -16.80 -0.20 -8.91
N VAL A 37 -15.73 -0.93 -9.23
CA VAL A 37 -14.47 -0.96 -8.47
C VAL A 37 -13.36 -0.33 -9.31
N ILE A 38 -12.77 0.74 -8.80
CA ILE A 38 -11.68 1.47 -9.46
C ILE A 38 -10.36 0.91 -8.95
N VAL A 39 -9.52 0.41 -9.86
CA VAL A 39 -8.16 -0.06 -9.57
C VAL A 39 -7.16 0.95 -10.11
N LEU A 40 -6.31 1.49 -9.24
CA LEU A 40 -5.29 2.47 -9.54
C LEU A 40 -3.92 1.80 -9.39
N GLY A 41 -3.19 1.68 -10.51
CA GLY A 41 -1.90 1.00 -10.56
C GLY A 41 -2.01 -0.50 -10.84
N PRO A 42 -0.88 -1.14 -11.19
CA PRO A 42 -0.84 -2.57 -11.51
C PRO A 42 -0.96 -3.42 -10.24
N VAL A 43 -1.80 -4.45 -10.30
CA VAL A 43 -1.88 -5.49 -9.26
C VAL A 43 -0.95 -6.63 -9.68
N PRO A 44 0.04 -7.03 -8.86
CA PRO A 44 0.92 -8.14 -9.20
C PRO A 44 0.14 -9.43 -9.47
N ASN A 45 0.50 -10.17 -10.50
CA ASN A 45 -0.07 -11.47 -10.87
C ASN A 45 -1.56 -11.50 -11.26
N HIS A 46 -2.27 -10.36 -11.25
CA HIS A 46 -3.70 -10.30 -11.53
C HIS A 46 -4.03 -9.18 -12.50
N ASP A 47 -4.90 -9.47 -13.46
CA ASP A 47 -5.45 -8.44 -14.32
C ASP A 47 -6.55 -7.65 -13.59
N GLN A 48 -6.77 -6.40 -14.01
CA GLN A 48 -7.82 -5.57 -13.41
C GLN A 48 -9.21 -6.21 -13.50
N ARG A 49 -9.48 -6.97 -14.57
CA ARG A 49 -10.75 -7.68 -14.75
C ARG A 49 -10.95 -8.75 -13.68
N GLU A 50 -9.90 -9.47 -13.32
CA GLU A 50 -9.93 -10.53 -12.31
C GLU A 50 -10.14 -9.95 -10.92
N VAL A 51 -9.40 -8.88 -10.59
CA VAL A 51 -9.55 -8.15 -9.33
C VAL A 51 -10.97 -7.61 -9.17
N ARG A 52 -11.53 -7.00 -10.22
CA ARG A 52 -12.92 -6.51 -10.22
C ARG A 52 -13.92 -7.65 -10.08
N ALA A 53 -13.74 -8.75 -10.81
CA ALA A 53 -14.63 -9.91 -10.74
C ALA A 53 -14.63 -10.57 -9.35
N PHE A 54 -13.48 -10.59 -8.67
CA PHE A 54 -13.35 -11.08 -7.31
C PHE A 54 -13.99 -10.15 -6.27
N LEU A 55 -13.82 -8.83 -6.43
CA LEU A 55 -14.31 -7.83 -5.47
C LEU A 55 -15.81 -7.53 -5.62
N LYS A 56 -16.39 -7.59 -6.82
CA LYS A 56 -17.81 -7.31 -7.05
C LYS A 56 -18.78 -8.14 -6.19
N PRO A 57 -18.60 -9.46 -5.98
CA PRO A 57 -19.45 -10.24 -5.09
C PRO A 57 -19.14 -10.04 -3.60
N LEU A 58 -17.96 -9.51 -3.25
CA LEU A 58 -17.65 -9.10 -1.88
C LEU A 58 -18.47 -7.83 -1.62
N ARG A 59 -19.46 -7.90 -0.73
CA ARG A 59 -20.34 -6.78 -0.34
C ARG A 59 -19.58 -5.74 0.49
N LEU A 60 -18.45 -5.25 -0.03
CA LEU A 60 -17.62 -4.24 0.59
C LEU A 60 -18.41 -2.93 0.67
N PRO A 61 -18.31 -2.19 1.79
CA PRO A 61 -18.98 -0.90 1.90
C PRO A 61 -18.52 0.07 0.82
N VAL A 62 -19.44 0.86 0.26
CA VAL A 62 -19.11 1.94 -0.67
C VAL A 62 -18.11 2.91 -0.02
N GLY A 63 -17.14 3.38 -0.80
CA GLY A 63 -16.02 4.20 -0.31
C GLY A 63 -14.91 3.40 0.38
N SER A 64 -15.03 2.07 0.45
CA SER A 64 -13.94 1.20 0.93
C SER A 64 -12.70 1.35 0.06
N ARG A 65 -11.55 1.35 0.73
CA ARG A 65 -10.24 1.50 0.10
C ARG A 65 -9.33 0.36 0.54
N ILE A 66 -8.60 -0.19 -0.43
CA ILE A 66 -7.57 -1.20 -0.21
C ILE A 66 -6.28 -0.68 -0.85
N VAL A 67 -5.21 -0.54 -0.08
CA VAL A 67 -3.94 0.02 -0.54
C VAL A 67 -2.84 -1.00 -0.36
N ALA A 68 -2.11 -1.29 -1.43
CA ALA A 68 -0.86 -2.03 -1.33
C ALA A 68 0.31 -1.05 -1.17
N ILE A 69 1.06 -1.23 -0.10
CA ILE A 69 2.23 -0.43 0.23
C ILE A 69 3.46 -1.32 0.12
N GLU A 70 4.43 -0.86 -0.66
CA GLU A 70 5.70 -1.54 -0.83
C GLU A 70 6.44 -1.67 0.51
N GLU A 71 6.90 -2.89 0.81
CA GLU A 71 7.76 -3.20 1.95
C GLU A 71 8.97 -4.02 1.47
N ARG A 72 10.01 -4.13 2.31
CA ARG A 72 11.32 -4.71 1.92
C ARG A 72 11.26 -6.10 1.28
N ALA A 73 10.21 -6.89 1.54
CA ALA A 73 10.06 -8.26 1.04
C ALA A 73 8.72 -8.49 0.31
N GLY A 74 8.09 -7.43 -0.21
CA GLY A 74 6.82 -7.53 -0.93
C GLY A 74 5.93 -6.32 -0.70
N PHE A 75 4.69 -6.54 -0.30
CA PHE A 75 3.76 -5.46 0.00
C PHE A 75 2.83 -5.79 1.16
N ARG A 76 2.48 -4.75 1.91
CA ARG A 76 1.45 -4.80 2.95
C ARG A 76 0.16 -4.22 2.40
N LEU A 77 -0.95 -4.89 2.69
CA LEU A 77 -2.28 -4.37 2.39
C LEU A 77 -2.82 -3.58 3.58
N GLU A 78 -3.29 -2.37 3.31
CA GLU A 78 -4.05 -1.55 4.24
C GLU A 78 -5.50 -1.47 3.78
N PHE A 79 -6.42 -1.72 4.71
CA PHE A 79 -7.86 -1.77 4.46
C PHE A 79 -8.57 -0.63 5.19
N SER A 80 -9.60 -0.07 4.58
CA SER A 80 -10.54 0.81 5.28
C SER A 80 -11.12 0.13 6.53
N ARG A 81 -11.37 0.91 7.58
CA ARG A 81 -11.95 0.41 8.85
C ARG A 81 -13.30 -0.26 8.66
N ALA A 82 -14.08 0.19 7.67
CA ALA A 82 -15.41 -0.35 7.37
C ALA A 82 -15.40 -1.78 6.81
N ILE A 83 -14.28 -2.26 6.26
CA ILE A 83 -14.18 -3.62 5.71
C ILE A 83 -14.10 -4.62 6.87
N ARG A 84 -14.92 -5.67 6.86
CA ARG A 84 -14.95 -6.74 7.88
C ARG A 84 -13.68 -7.58 7.82
N LEU A 85 -13.25 -8.15 8.95
CA LEU A 85 -12.01 -8.92 9.04
C LEU A 85 -11.99 -10.08 8.02
N ASP A 86 -13.06 -10.86 7.95
CA ASP A 86 -13.19 -12.00 7.03
C ASP A 86 -12.97 -11.58 5.57
N ASP A 87 -13.53 -10.44 5.15
CA ASP A 87 -13.35 -9.93 3.80
C ASP A 87 -11.90 -9.47 3.56
N ARG A 88 -11.23 -8.89 4.57
CA ARG A 88 -9.81 -8.51 4.47
C ARG A 88 -8.94 -9.73 4.24
N GLU A 89 -9.19 -10.82 4.97
CA GLU A 89 -8.42 -12.05 4.86
C GLU A 89 -8.60 -12.70 3.49
N ARG A 90 -9.84 -12.74 2.97
CA ARG A 90 -10.13 -13.23 1.63
C ARG A 90 -9.43 -12.41 0.55
N VAL A 91 -9.53 -11.07 0.64
CA VAL A 91 -8.84 -10.17 -0.30
C VAL A 91 -7.33 -10.31 -0.21
N ALA A 92 -6.78 -10.39 1.01
CA ALA A 92 -5.34 -10.56 1.19
C ALA A 92 -4.85 -11.89 0.62
N THR A 93 -5.62 -12.96 0.78
CA THR A 93 -5.29 -14.28 0.22
C THR A 93 -5.31 -14.26 -1.29
N PHE A 94 -6.32 -13.63 -1.90
CA PHE A 94 -6.43 -13.50 -3.35
C PHE A 94 -5.27 -12.69 -3.93
N LEU A 95 -5.00 -11.49 -3.40
CA LEU A 95 -3.99 -10.57 -3.94
C LEU A 95 -2.54 -11.04 -3.73
N ARG A 96 -2.29 -12.00 -2.83
CA ARG A 96 -0.95 -12.54 -2.55
C ARG A 96 -0.66 -13.85 -3.30
N ARG A 97 -1.66 -14.45 -3.93
CA ARG A 97 -1.47 -15.58 -4.84
C ARG A 97 -1.01 -15.07 -6.20
#